data_AF-A0A7D3ZW41-F1
#
_entry.id   AF-A0A7D3ZW41-F1
#
_cell.length_a   1.000
_cell.length_b   1.000
_cell.length_c   1.000
_cell.angle_alpha   90.00
_cell.angle_beta   90.00
_cell.angle_gamma   90.00
#
_symmetry.space_group_name_H-M   'P 1'
#
loop_
_entity.id
_entity.type
_entity.pdbx_description
1 polymer ?
#
loop_
_entity_poly.entity_id
_entity_poly.type
_entity_poly.pdbx_seq_one_letter_code
_entity_poly.pdbx_strand_id
1 'polypeptide(L)'
;MSAFASASRRAEDEASIGAAIGREVRFERVAPERAREIYRAQGGFAAANADFLLGFEDYSGAPADPADHERTDLSANGPLPTARQVTGRPARTFARWARDHAADFLD
;
A
#
# COMPACT_ATOMS: atom_id res chain seq x y z
N MET A 1 -17.52 6.99 2.22
CA MET A 1 -17.50 5.80 1.33
C MET A 1 -16.09 5.37 0.86
N SER A 2 -15.01 6.15 1.08
CA SER A 2 -13.67 5.87 0.53
C SER A 2 -12.86 4.76 1.25
N ALA A 3 -12.89 4.70 2.59
CA ALA A 3 -12.06 3.76 3.38
C ALA A 3 -12.47 2.28 3.28
N PHE A 4 -13.71 2.00 2.86
CA PHE A 4 -14.25 0.63 2.72
C PHE A 4 -13.84 0.01 1.38
N ALA A 5 -13.86 0.79 0.29
CA ALA A 5 -13.38 0.36 -1.02
C ALA A 5 -11.87 0.07 -1.02
N SER A 6 -11.08 0.86 -0.29
CA SER A 6 -9.65 0.61 -0.10
C SER A 6 -9.36 -0.67 0.69
N ALA A 7 -10.22 -1.03 1.65
CA ALA A 7 -10.11 -2.27 2.40
C ALA A 7 -10.35 -3.51 1.54
N SER A 8 -11.41 -3.48 0.71
CA SER A 8 -11.75 -4.58 -0.22
C SER A 8 -10.63 -4.85 -1.20
N ARG A 9 -10.06 -3.77 -1.79
CA ARG A 9 -8.96 -3.90 -2.73
C ARG A 9 -7.72 -4.54 -2.12
N ARG A 10 -7.35 -4.16 -0.89
CA ARG A 10 -6.23 -4.79 -0.19
C ARG A 10 -6.50 -6.28 -0.04
N ALA A 11 -7.65 -6.65 0.54
CA ALA A 11 -8.01 -8.05 0.73
C ALA A 11 -8.00 -8.88 -0.58
N GLU A 12 -8.37 -8.28 -1.71
CA GLU A 12 -8.26 -8.91 -3.05
C GLU A 12 -6.80 -9.12 -3.51
N ASP A 13 -5.90 -8.17 -3.19
CA ASP A 13 -4.47 -8.28 -3.43
C ASP A 13 -3.87 -9.41 -2.55
N GLU A 14 -4.19 -9.48 -1.26
CA GLU A 14 -3.72 -10.58 -0.40
C GLU A 14 -4.26 -11.94 -0.85
N ALA A 15 -5.52 -12.02 -1.28
CA ALA A 15 -6.09 -13.23 -1.85
C ALA A 15 -5.36 -13.66 -3.14
N SER A 16 -4.89 -12.70 -3.95
CA SER A 16 -4.10 -12.98 -5.15
C SER A 16 -2.73 -13.58 -4.81
N ILE A 17 -2.08 -13.12 -3.74
CA ILE A 17 -0.84 -13.73 -3.22
C ILE A 17 -1.13 -15.15 -2.72
N GLY A 18 -2.18 -15.33 -1.92
CA GLY A 18 -2.57 -16.64 -1.41
C GLY A 18 -2.83 -17.67 -2.52
N ALA A 19 -3.56 -17.25 -3.57
CA ALA A 19 -3.78 -18.08 -4.76
C ALA A 19 -2.46 -18.43 -5.48
N ALA A 20 -1.50 -17.51 -5.54
CA ALA A 20 -0.21 -17.73 -6.20
C ALA A 20 0.68 -18.73 -5.45
N ILE A 21 0.62 -18.76 -4.12
CA ILE A 21 1.41 -19.68 -3.28
C ILE A 21 0.64 -20.94 -2.85
N GLY A 22 -0.64 -21.05 -3.23
CA GLY A 22 -1.50 -22.18 -2.85
C GLY A 22 -1.86 -22.23 -1.36
N ARG A 23 -1.90 -21.08 -0.67
CA ARG A 23 -2.24 -20.97 0.77
C ARG A 23 -3.26 -19.87 1.00
N GLU A 24 -4.10 -20.02 2.02
CA GLU A 24 -4.98 -18.93 2.44
C GLU A 24 -4.15 -17.82 3.12
N VAL A 25 -4.32 -16.58 2.66
CA VAL A 25 -3.73 -15.37 3.26
C VAL A 25 -4.87 -14.44 3.65
N ARG A 26 -4.91 -14.03 4.92
CA ARG A 26 -5.96 -13.16 5.45
C ARG A 26 -5.44 -11.73 5.62
N PHE A 27 -6.31 -10.77 5.34
CA PHE A 27 -6.07 -9.36 5.63
C PHE A 27 -6.71 -8.98 6.96
N GLU A 28 -5.90 -8.49 7.89
CA GLU A 28 -6.36 -7.93 9.17
C GLU A 28 -5.94 -6.47 9.26
N ARG A 29 -6.92 -5.60 9.56
CA ARG A 29 -6.64 -4.17 9.79
C ARG A 29 -6.22 -3.97 11.24
N VAL A 30 -5.05 -3.38 11.44
CA VAL A 30 -4.56 -2.92 12.75
C VAL A 30 -4.64 -1.41 12.86
N ALA A 31 -4.67 -0.91 14.11
CA ALA A 31 -4.59 0.53 14.38
C ALA A 31 -3.20 1.09 14.01
N PRO A 32 -3.08 2.37 13.59
CA PRO A 32 -1.80 2.99 13.25
C PRO A 32 -0.74 2.86 14.34
N GLU A 33 -1.12 2.97 15.61
CA GLU A 33 -0.22 2.85 16.75
C GLU A 33 0.39 1.45 16.83
N ARG A 34 -0.45 0.42 16.60
CA ARG A 34 0.01 -0.96 16.59
C ARG A 34 0.88 -1.26 15.37
N ALA A 35 0.53 -0.73 14.20
CA ALA A 35 1.36 -0.84 13.01
C ALA A 35 2.75 -0.21 13.22
N ARG A 36 2.81 0.92 13.94
CA ARG A 36 4.06 1.63 14.27
C ARG A 36 4.99 0.78 15.11
N GLU A 37 4.46 0.07 16.10
CA GLU A 37 5.22 -0.89 16.91
C GLU A 37 5.77 -2.04 16.05
N ILE A 38 4.94 -2.59 15.15
CA ILE A 38 5.35 -3.67 14.23
C ILE A 38 6.48 -3.21 13.32
N TYR A 39 6.36 -2.03 12.70
CA TYR A 39 7.39 -1.48 11.82
C TYR A 39 8.70 -1.21 12.56
N ARG A 40 8.63 -0.70 13.80
CA ARG A 40 9.82 -0.51 14.65
C ARG A 40 10.51 -1.83 14.98
N ALA A 41 9.73 -2.87 15.29
CA ALA A 41 10.28 -4.20 15.56
C ALA A 41 10.90 -4.85 14.30
N GLN A 42 10.37 -4.57 13.11
CA GLN A 42 10.90 -5.05 11.84
C GLN A 42 12.28 -4.46 11.51
N GLY A 43 12.57 -3.24 11.97
CA GLY A 43 13.85 -2.57 11.72
C GLY A 43 13.97 -1.96 10.32
N GLY A 44 15.18 -1.56 9.95
CA GLY A 44 15.51 -1.03 8.63
C GLY A 44 14.70 0.20 8.22
N PHE A 45 14.34 0.27 6.94
CA PHE A 45 13.58 1.39 6.38
C PHE A 45 12.20 1.56 7.05
N ALA A 46 11.52 0.46 7.37
CA ALA A 46 10.21 0.49 8.01
C ALA A 46 10.28 1.16 9.39
N ALA A 47 11.25 0.78 10.23
CA ALA A 47 11.44 1.40 11.54
C ALA A 47 11.82 2.88 11.43
N ALA A 48 12.71 3.23 10.50
CA ALA A 48 13.19 4.61 10.32
C ALA A 48 12.12 5.57 9.81
N ASN A 49 11.07 5.06 9.15
CA ASN A 49 10.03 5.88 8.52
C ASN A 49 8.62 5.55 9.06
N ALA A 50 8.50 4.83 10.18
CA ALA A 50 7.22 4.37 10.70
C ALA A 50 6.25 5.52 10.97
N ASP A 51 6.77 6.62 11.49
CA ASP A 51 5.98 7.77 11.90
C ASP A 51 5.41 8.50 10.68
N PHE A 52 6.22 8.67 9.64
CA PHE A 52 5.77 9.20 8.34
C PHE A 52 4.78 8.26 7.62
N LEU A 53 5.12 6.98 7.45
CA LEU A 53 4.31 6.00 6.70
C LEU A 53 2.92 5.78 7.28
N LEU A 54 2.77 6.01 8.59
CA LEU A 54 1.52 5.79 9.33
C LEU A 54 0.81 7.09 9.68
N GLY A 55 1.28 8.24 9.18
CA GLY A 55 0.61 9.53 9.32
C GLY A 55 0.75 10.19 10.69
N PHE A 56 1.77 9.83 11.47
CA PHE A 56 2.13 10.57 12.69
C PHE A 56 2.97 11.81 12.38
N GLU A 57 3.78 11.74 11.32
CA GLU A 57 4.63 12.83 10.84
C GLU A 57 4.36 13.11 9.35
N ASP A 58 4.56 14.36 8.95
CA ASP A 58 4.56 14.79 7.56
C ASP A 58 5.92 14.53 6.87
N TYR A 59 6.03 14.93 5.60
CA TYR A 59 7.25 14.71 4.83
C TYR A 59 8.48 15.49 5.36
N SER A 60 8.25 16.54 6.16
CA SER A 60 9.32 17.32 6.80
C SER A 60 9.77 16.73 8.14
N GLY A 61 9.05 15.73 8.66
CA GLY A 61 9.25 15.16 9.99
C GLY A 61 8.56 15.96 11.10
N ALA A 62 7.68 16.90 10.76
CA ALA A 62 6.82 17.57 11.73
C ALA A 62 5.58 16.72 12.02
N PRO A 63 4.92 16.87 13.18
CA PRO A 63 3.64 16.19 13.43
C PRO A 63 2.64 16.44 12.30
N ALA A 64 2.02 15.38 11.79
CA ALA A 64 1.07 15.50 10.70
C ALA A 64 -0.19 16.27 11.16
N ASP A 65 -0.62 17.25 10.36
CA ASP A 65 -1.94 17.86 10.49
C ASP A 65 -2.94 17.03 9.67
N PRO A 66 -3.99 16.46 10.29
CA PRO A 66 -5.06 15.79 9.56
C PRO A 66 -5.67 16.63 8.43
N ALA A 67 -5.67 17.97 8.55
CA ALA A 67 -6.19 18.88 7.54
C ALA A 67 -5.32 18.94 6.28
N ASP A 68 -4.02 18.66 6.35
CA ASP A 68 -3.13 18.71 5.19
C ASP A 68 -3.35 17.53 4.22
N HIS A 69 -3.84 16.40 4.72
CA HIS A 69 -4.28 15.28 3.88
C HIS A 69 -5.44 15.66 2.95
N GLU A 70 -6.34 16.54 3.41
CA GLU A 70 -7.48 17.01 2.61
C GLU A 70 -7.07 18.09 1.59
N ARG A 71 -5.98 18.82 1.85
CA ARG A 71 -5.46 19.88 0.98
C ARG A 71 -4.66 19.35 -0.21
N THR A 72 -4.16 18.12 -0.14
CA THR A 72 -3.34 17.54 -1.21
C THR A 72 -4.22 17.00 -2.34
N ASP A 73 -4.55 17.86 -3.29
CA ASP A 73 -5.20 17.45 -4.53
C ASP A 73 -4.19 16.83 -5.51
N LEU A 74 -4.04 15.51 -5.47
CA LEU A 74 -3.18 14.77 -6.41
C LEU A 74 -3.63 14.94 -7.87
N SER A 75 -4.87 15.38 -8.13
CA SER A 75 -5.39 15.66 -9.46
C SER A 75 -5.03 17.06 -9.99
N ALA A 76 -4.42 17.92 -9.15
CA ALA A 76 -3.96 19.26 -9.54
C ALA A 76 -2.95 19.25 -10.70
N ASN A 77 -2.24 18.13 -10.91
CA ASN A 77 -1.34 17.93 -12.04
C ASN A 77 -2.06 17.63 -13.37
N GLY A 78 -3.39 17.60 -13.37
CA GLY A 78 -4.22 17.17 -14.50
C GLY A 78 -4.20 15.65 -14.70
N PRO A 79 -4.94 15.14 -15.71
CA PRO A 79 -4.96 13.72 -16.00
C PRO A 79 -3.59 13.26 -16.52
N LEU A 80 -2.93 12.40 -15.75
CA LEU A 80 -1.67 11.76 -16.15
C LEU A 80 -1.94 10.64 -17.18
N PRO A 81 -1.01 10.40 -18.14
CA PRO A 81 -1.18 9.33 -19.10
C PRO A 81 -1.13 7.96 -18.43
N THR A 82 -2.03 7.07 -18.83
CA THR A 82 -2.07 5.67 -18.38
C THR A 82 -0.96 4.83 -19.00
N ALA A 83 -0.64 3.68 -18.38
CA ALA A 83 0.34 2.74 -18.93
C ALA A 83 0.05 2.34 -20.39
N ARG A 84 -1.22 2.22 -20.78
CA ARG A 84 -1.62 1.91 -22.16
C ARG A 84 -1.28 3.04 -23.13
N GLN A 85 -1.51 4.29 -22.74
CA GLN A 85 -1.21 5.45 -23.57
C GLN A 85 0.31 5.60 -23.81
N VAL A 86 1.12 5.28 -22.80
CA VAL A 86 2.59 5.42 -22.90
C VAL A 86 3.24 4.21 -23.60
N THR A 87 2.82 2.98 -23.27
CA THR A 87 3.53 1.76 -23.69
C THR A 87 2.85 0.98 -24.82
N GLY A 88 1.63 1.39 -25.22
CA GLY A 88 0.79 0.65 -26.16
C GLY A 88 0.20 -0.66 -25.60
N ARG A 89 0.46 -1.00 -24.33
CA ARG A 89 0.01 -2.25 -23.69
C ARG A 89 -0.72 -1.96 -22.37
N PRO A 90 -1.73 -2.74 -21.99
CA PRO A 90 -2.38 -2.58 -20.69
C PRO A 90 -1.39 -2.83 -19.55
N ALA A 91 -1.64 -2.22 -18.39
CA ALA A 91 -0.89 -2.52 -17.17
C ALA A 91 -1.03 -4.02 -16.82
N ARG A 92 0.03 -4.60 -16.24
CA ARG A 92 -0.07 -5.95 -15.66
C ARG A 92 -1.01 -5.90 -14.45
N THR A 93 -1.79 -6.96 -14.25
CA THR A 93 -2.65 -7.09 -13.07
C THR A 93 -1.84 -7.51 -11.85
N PHE A 94 -2.35 -7.20 -10.65
CA PHE A 94 -1.72 -7.66 -9.41
C PHE A 94 -1.69 -9.19 -9.32
N ALA A 95 -2.76 -9.88 -9.73
CA ALA A 95 -2.79 -11.34 -9.80
C ALA A 95 -1.75 -11.96 -10.75
N ARG A 96 -1.28 -11.22 -11.77
CA ARG A 96 -0.15 -11.66 -12.57
C ARG A 96 1.16 -11.44 -11.81
N TRP A 97 1.35 -10.25 -11.24
CA TRP A 97 2.52 -9.93 -10.42
C TRP A 97 2.71 -10.96 -9.29
N ALA A 98 1.65 -11.30 -8.56
CA ALA A 98 1.69 -12.27 -7.47
C ALA A 98 2.17 -13.67 -7.94
N ARG A 99 1.79 -14.10 -9.14
CA ARG A 99 2.30 -15.34 -9.75
C ARG A 99 3.75 -15.22 -10.16
N ASP A 100 4.13 -14.11 -10.78
CA ASP A 100 5.50 -13.83 -11.22
C ASP A 100 6.48 -13.77 -10.01
N HIS A 101 5.98 -13.40 -8.82
CA HIS A 101 6.73 -13.23 -7.57
C HIS A 101 6.40 -14.28 -6.49
N ALA A 102 5.73 -15.38 -6.83
CA ALA A 102 5.27 -16.35 -5.84
C ALA A 102 6.41 -16.91 -4.96
N ALA A 103 7.61 -17.06 -5.53
CA ALA A 103 8.79 -17.54 -4.83
C ALA A 103 9.23 -16.65 -3.66
N ASP A 104 8.97 -15.34 -3.72
CA ASP A 104 9.35 -14.37 -2.68
C ASP A 104 8.57 -14.58 -1.35
N PHE A 105 7.57 -15.46 -1.35
CA PHE A 105 6.67 -15.75 -0.23
C PHE A 105 6.72 -17.20 0.25
N LEU A 106 7.64 -18.02 -0.28
CA LEU A 106 7.74 -19.45 0.02
C LEU A 106 8.79 -19.79 1.09
N ASP A 107 9.38 -18.78 1.72
CA ASP A 107 10.30 -18.92 2.86
C ASP A 107 9.57 -19.15 4.19
#